data_AF-A0AAD5JYX9-F1
#
_entry.id   AF-A0AAD5JYX9-F1
#
_cell.length_a   1.000
_cell.length_b   1.000
_cell.length_c   1.000
_cell.angle_alpha   90.00
_cell.angle_beta   90.00
_cell.angle_gamma   90.00
#
_symmetry.space_group_name_H-M   'P 1'
#
loop_
_entity.id
_entity.type
_entity.pdbx_description
1 polymer ?
#
loop_
_entity_poly.entity_id
_entity_poly.type
_entity_poly.pdbx_seq_one_letter_code
_entity_poly.pdbx_strand_id
1 'polypeptide(L)'
;MSTELPPLPESYYENFLESLAQIVSKLLTDKETETVLASIRSFQDKLKRLSSQNLTRLSLEATEASKNQQRRGTGGRGGKDTSPYCQHDGKTCTQNCTRGFIKAFVVGFSVKYLIGVLPALLMGKVFKRPSILKQLAGKDTAMFALFLSTFLSSYKGILCLMRRYSKSDRLNSFVAGSIAGASLLIDRDKRRRQSIMLYLLTRAIQFTGAWLMKQWAIQRKARQNKELQELKEKVDREGFAPGQPRQLIVKKRWDDHLAKFMQRWAGVGVMILANAQIIFAFLFHPETLPKAYDSFLLTHSGWKHDFGGMAAPLRQAIGDTVARLSQENGSIRMPLDTTSREYIAENVSPNIATIIPPKIRHRFIMCALQHPLDASCTRSKATLFRDEYLRALKLYVPLNVTYRCITQVYLFMFTICTFLGYVCEHGFCYTLCSSTFYRKRTLLDVSFAWCCGWCNDIFRSTRSSAW
;
A
#
# COMPACT_ATOMS: atom_id res chain seq x y z
N MET A 1 13.67 -1.65 37.18
CA MET A 1 13.59 -0.58 36.16
C MET A 1 13.33 -1.23 34.81
N SER A 2 12.07 -1.34 34.42
CA SER A 2 11.65 -1.94 33.14
C SER A 2 12.07 -1.01 32.00
N THR A 3 13.22 -1.29 31.38
CA THR A 3 13.62 -0.66 30.12
C THR A 3 12.57 -0.99 29.06
N GLU A 4 11.64 -0.06 28.84
CA GLU A 4 10.75 -0.05 27.68
C GLU A 4 11.64 -0.12 26.43
N LEU A 5 11.35 -1.08 25.54
CA LEU A 5 12.01 -1.10 24.23
C LEU A 5 11.73 0.22 23.52
N PRO A 6 12.71 0.77 22.77
CA PRO A 6 12.49 1.99 22.01
C PRO A 6 11.30 1.81 21.06
N PRO A 7 10.45 2.84 20.91
CA PRO A 7 9.30 2.77 20.01
C PRO A 7 9.76 2.43 18.59
N LEU A 8 9.17 1.38 18.02
CA LEU A 8 9.43 0.98 16.63
C LEU A 8 9.00 2.12 15.69
N PRO A 9 9.81 2.46 14.66
CA PRO A 9 9.52 3.56 13.73
C PRO A 9 8.23 3.28 12.91
N GLU A 10 7.50 4.30 12.50
CA GLU A 10 6.22 4.15 11.76
C GLU A 10 6.36 3.33 10.46
N SER A 11 7.49 3.45 9.75
CA SER A 11 7.81 2.64 8.56
C SER A 11 7.92 1.13 8.83
N TYR A 12 8.12 0.73 10.09
CA TYR A 12 8.05 -0.68 10.51
C TYR A 12 6.64 -1.23 10.31
N TYR A 13 5.62 -0.44 10.66
CA TYR A 13 4.23 -0.87 10.55
C TYR A 13 3.76 -0.93 9.10
N GLU A 14 4.23 -0.05 8.21
CA GLU A 14 3.85 -0.09 6.78
C GLU A 14 4.37 -1.36 6.09
N ASN A 15 5.67 -1.65 6.21
CA ASN A 15 6.27 -2.89 5.67
C ASN A 15 5.67 -4.15 6.30
N PHE A 16 5.35 -4.07 7.60
CA PHE A 16 4.65 -5.12 8.33
C PHE A 16 3.23 -5.34 7.82
N LEU A 17 2.46 -4.26 7.58
CA LEU A 17 1.08 -4.31 7.08
C LEU A 17 1.01 -4.80 5.64
N GLU A 18 1.99 -4.48 4.80
CA GLU A 18 2.10 -5.03 3.44
C GLU A 18 2.43 -6.53 3.47
N SER A 19 3.37 -6.94 4.33
CA SER A 19 3.67 -8.35 4.57
C SER A 19 2.44 -9.08 5.12
N LEU A 20 1.71 -8.48 6.05
CA LEU A 20 0.46 -9.02 6.59
C LEU A 20 -0.63 -9.12 5.53
N ALA A 21 -0.78 -8.13 4.65
CA ALA A 21 -1.76 -8.20 3.56
C ALA A 21 -1.43 -9.34 2.58
N GLN A 22 -0.15 -9.55 2.25
CA GLN A 22 0.29 -10.68 1.44
C GLN A 22 0.04 -12.02 2.15
N ILE A 23 0.29 -12.10 3.46
CA ILE A 23 0.05 -13.32 4.26
C ILE A 23 -1.45 -13.59 4.39
N VAL A 24 -2.27 -12.59 4.72
CA VAL A 24 -3.72 -12.68 4.79
C VAL A 24 -4.28 -13.12 3.44
N SER A 25 -3.81 -12.54 2.34
CA SER A 25 -4.18 -12.95 0.99
C SER A 25 -3.82 -14.41 0.69
N LYS A 26 -2.60 -14.86 1.06
CA LYS A 26 -2.14 -16.26 0.92
C LYS A 26 -2.84 -17.24 1.87
N LEU A 27 -3.33 -16.79 3.03
CA LEU A 27 -4.08 -17.60 4.00
C LEU A 27 -5.58 -17.67 3.67
N LEU A 28 -6.11 -16.68 2.94
CA LEU A 28 -7.48 -16.63 2.44
C LEU A 28 -7.67 -17.37 1.11
N THR A 29 -6.62 -17.48 0.28
CA THR A 29 -6.67 -18.20 -1.01
C THR A 29 -6.34 -19.67 -0.85
N ASP A 30 -7.36 -20.53 -0.98
CA ASP A 30 -7.18 -21.92 -1.42
C ASP A 30 -8.00 -22.11 -2.72
N LYS A 31 -7.50 -22.98 -3.61
CA LYS A 31 -7.90 -23.30 -5.01
C LYS A 31 -7.32 -22.43 -6.13
N GLU A 32 -7.26 -21.11 -6.04
CA GLU A 32 -6.67 -20.27 -7.12
C GLU A 32 -5.13 -20.35 -7.17
N THR A 33 -4.48 -20.43 -6.01
CA THR A 33 -3.03 -20.67 -5.90
C THR A 33 -2.65 -22.08 -6.35
N GLU A 34 -3.50 -23.08 -6.09
CA GLU A 34 -3.30 -24.44 -6.62
C GLU A 34 -3.55 -24.56 -8.13
N THR A 35 -4.52 -23.82 -8.70
CA THR A 35 -4.73 -23.78 -10.17
C THR A 35 -3.64 -22.99 -10.88
N VAL A 36 -3.09 -21.94 -10.28
CA VAL A 36 -1.91 -21.23 -10.81
C VAL A 36 -0.65 -22.10 -10.70
N LEU A 37 -0.44 -22.81 -9.57
CA LEU A 37 0.66 -23.78 -9.42
C LEU A 37 0.49 -25.00 -10.34
N ALA A 38 -0.73 -25.47 -10.57
CA ALA A 38 -1.04 -26.55 -11.51
C ALA A 38 -0.91 -26.09 -12.98
N SER A 39 -1.27 -24.85 -13.31
CA SER A 39 -1.05 -24.22 -14.61
C SER A 39 0.45 -24.08 -14.90
N ILE A 40 1.23 -23.63 -13.93
CA ILE A 40 2.70 -23.52 -14.01
C ILE A 40 3.35 -24.90 -14.14
N ARG A 41 2.89 -25.91 -13.37
CA ARG A 41 3.34 -27.30 -13.54
C ARG A 41 2.95 -27.87 -14.90
N SER A 42 1.74 -27.60 -15.40
CA SER A 42 1.29 -28.02 -16.73
C SER A 42 2.07 -27.36 -17.86
N PHE A 43 2.56 -26.13 -17.64
CA PHE A 43 3.39 -25.38 -18.57
C PHE A 43 4.85 -25.86 -18.54
N GLN A 44 5.40 -26.15 -17.36
CA GLN A 44 6.68 -26.85 -17.19
C GLN A 44 6.64 -28.25 -17.81
N ASP A 45 5.53 -28.97 -17.70
CA ASP A 45 5.33 -30.26 -18.34
C ASP A 45 5.17 -30.13 -19.86
N LYS A 46 4.54 -29.06 -20.37
CA LYS A 46 4.52 -28.72 -21.81
C LYS A 46 5.91 -28.40 -22.35
N LEU A 47 6.79 -27.82 -21.55
CA LEU A 47 8.19 -27.61 -21.89
C LEU A 47 8.98 -28.93 -21.88
N LYS A 48 8.72 -29.83 -20.91
CA LYS A 48 9.27 -31.20 -20.90
C LYS A 48 8.74 -32.07 -22.04
N ARG A 49 7.57 -31.75 -22.59
CA ARG A 49 6.97 -32.43 -23.75
C ARG A 49 7.62 -32.11 -25.09
N LEU A 50 8.61 -31.22 -25.15
CA LEU A 50 9.39 -30.96 -26.36
C LEU A 50 10.55 -31.95 -26.58
N SER A 51 10.60 -33.08 -25.86
CA SER A 51 11.60 -34.13 -26.03
C SER A 51 10.99 -35.52 -26.26
N SER A 52 10.85 -35.85 -27.55
CA SER A 52 10.80 -37.18 -28.19
C SER A 52 9.54 -38.08 -28.08
N GLN A 53 9.40 -38.90 -29.12
CA GLN A 53 8.18 -39.48 -29.70
C GLN A 53 7.48 -40.60 -28.92
N ASN A 54 8.01 -41.06 -27.77
CA ASN A 54 7.28 -41.98 -26.89
C ASN A 54 6.13 -41.29 -26.12
N LEU A 55 6.14 -39.96 -26.09
CA LEU A 55 5.13 -39.12 -25.44
C LEU A 55 3.79 -39.07 -26.18
N THR A 56 3.75 -39.31 -27.49
CA THR A 56 2.52 -39.23 -28.27
C THR A 56 1.58 -40.38 -27.92
N ARG A 57 2.13 -41.60 -27.77
CA ARG A 57 1.37 -42.81 -27.37
C ARG A 57 0.83 -42.69 -25.94
N LEU A 58 1.67 -42.26 -24.99
CA LEU A 58 1.25 -42.00 -23.60
C LEU A 58 0.29 -40.80 -23.49
N SER A 59 0.38 -39.82 -24.39
CA SER A 59 -0.57 -38.70 -24.42
C SER A 59 -1.93 -39.15 -24.93
N LEU A 60 -2.03 -40.08 -25.89
CA LEU A 60 -3.29 -40.64 -26.33
C LEU A 60 -3.95 -41.47 -25.20
N GLU A 61 -3.18 -42.32 -24.52
CA GLU A 61 -3.66 -43.10 -23.37
C GLU A 61 -4.06 -42.19 -22.18
N ALA A 62 -3.31 -41.12 -21.91
CA ALA A 62 -3.63 -40.14 -20.87
C ALA A 62 -4.82 -39.23 -21.24
N THR A 63 -5.03 -38.94 -22.53
CA THR A 63 -6.17 -38.15 -23.03
C THR A 63 -7.46 -38.97 -22.98
N GLU A 64 -7.37 -40.29 -23.19
CA GLU A 64 -8.48 -41.22 -22.95
C GLU A 64 -8.79 -41.38 -21.46
N ALA A 65 -7.77 -41.49 -20.60
CA ALA A 65 -7.95 -41.53 -19.15
C ALA A 65 -8.57 -40.23 -18.58
N SER A 66 -8.16 -39.06 -19.09
CA SER A 66 -8.69 -37.76 -18.67
C SER A 66 -10.06 -37.43 -19.28
N LYS A 67 -10.40 -37.94 -20.48
CA LYS A 67 -11.79 -37.91 -20.98
C LYS A 67 -12.73 -38.79 -20.15
N ASN A 68 -12.26 -39.95 -19.67
CA ASN A 68 -13.02 -40.77 -18.71
C ASN A 68 -13.13 -40.11 -17.32
N GLN A 69 -12.13 -39.32 -16.90
CA GLN A 69 -12.16 -38.56 -15.64
C GLN A 69 -13.04 -37.31 -15.71
N GLN A 70 -13.07 -36.62 -16.86
CA GLN A 70 -13.98 -35.50 -17.13
C GLN A 70 -15.43 -35.98 -17.25
N ARG A 71 -15.68 -37.17 -17.83
CA ARG A 71 -17.00 -37.82 -17.84
C ARG A 71 -17.49 -38.23 -16.44
N ARG A 72 -16.60 -38.49 -15.48
CA ARG A 72 -16.94 -38.67 -14.06
C ARG A 72 -17.26 -37.36 -13.33
N GLY A 73 -16.88 -36.20 -13.88
CA GLY A 73 -17.12 -34.88 -13.28
C GLY A 73 -18.52 -34.30 -13.51
N THR A 74 -19.32 -34.89 -14.41
CA THR A 74 -20.68 -34.41 -14.74
C THR A 74 -21.77 -35.48 -14.58
N GLY A 75 -21.49 -36.59 -13.90
CA GLY A 75 -22.53 -37.57 -13.59
C GLY A 75 -22.08 -38.68 -12.63
N GLY A 76 -22.70 -38.72 -11.45
CA GLY A 76 -22.98 -39.97 -10.75
C GLY A 76 -22.09 -40.36 -9.55
N ARG A 77 -22.76 -40.37 -8.38
CA ARG A 77 -22.76 -41.43 -7.34
C ARG A 77 -21.47 -41.74 -6.57
N GLY A 78 -21.50 -41.48 -5.25
CA GLY A 78 -20.73 -42.27 -4.27
C GLY A 78 -20.18 -41.53 -3.05
N GLY A 79 -21.05 -41.13 -2.11
CA GLY A 79 -20.81 -41.08 -0.65
C GLY A 79 -19.57 -40.40 -0.05
N LYS A 80 -19.73 -39.15 0.44
CA LYS A 80 -19.44 -38.74 1.84
C LYS A 80 -19.68 -37.23 2.01
N ASP A 81 -20.84 -36.90 2.57
CA ASP A 81 -21.26 -35.65 3.23
C ASP A 81 -20.39 -34.40 2.98
N THR A 82 -20.69 -33.69 1.90
CA THR A 82 -20.28 -32.29 1.70
C THR A 82 -21.53 -31.42 1.80
N SER A 83 -21.52 -30.40 2.67
CA SER A 83 -22.62 -29.43 2.76
C SER A 83 -22.88 -28.81 1.36
N PRO A 84 -24.09 -28.88 0.81
CA PRO A 84 -24.38 -28.46 -0.57
C PRO A 84 -24.25 -26.94 -0.80
N TYR A 85 -24.07 -26.17 0.28
CA TYR A 85 -24.03 -24.71 0.26
C TYR A 85 -22.60 -24.13 0.41
N CYS A 86 -21.63 -24.94 0.84
CA CYS A 86 -20.30 -24.43 1.23
C CYS A 86 -19.22 -24.82 0.23
N GLN A 87 -18.49 -23.83 -0.27
CA GLN A 87 -17.36 -24.01 -1.19
C GLN A 87 -16.05 -24.15 -0.38
N HIS A 88 -15.81 -25.30 0.24
CA HIS A 88 -14.54 -25.61 0.89
C HIS A 88 -14.17 -27.09 0.76
N ASP A 89 -12.87 -27.36 0.65
CA ASP A 89 -12.35 -28.72 0.59
C ASP A 89 -12.25 -29.32 2.01
N GLY A 90 -13.23 -30.16 2.35
CA GLY A 90 -13.33 -30.80 3.66
C GLY A 90 -14.75 -31.31 3.93
N LYS A 91 -14.86 -32.28 4.85
CA LYS A 91 -16.15 -32.92 5.17
C LYS A 91 -17.06 -32.02 5.99
N THR A 92 -16.50 -31.15 6.85
CA THR A 92 -17.30 -30.26 7.72
C THR A 92 -16.77 -28.83 7.73
N CYS A 93 -17.68 -27.86 7.89
CA CYS A 93 -17.32 -26.44 8.02
C CYS A 93 -16.44 -26.20 9.24
N THR A 94 -16.68 -26.92 10.34
CA THR A 94 -15.90 -26.84 11.58
C THR A 94 -14.46 -27.27 11.35
N GLN A 95 -14.23 -28.37 10.62
CA GLN A 95 -12.89 -28.84 10.27
C GLN A 95 -12.12 -27.80 9.43
N ASN A 96 -12.79 -27.19 8.44
CA ASN A 96 -12.18 -26.13 7.62
C ASN A 96 -11.78 -24.91 8.46
N CYS A 97 -12.66 -24.49 9.39
CA CYS A 97 -12.38 -23.38 10.30
C CYS A 97 -11.20 -23.70 11.24
N THR A 98 -11.22 -24.86 11.91
CA THR A 98 -10.16 -25.26 12.85
C THR A 98 -8.80 -25.43 12.14
N ARG A 99 -8.78 -26.06 10.96
CA ARG A 99 -7.55 -26.18 10.16
C ARG A 99 -7.02 -24.82 9.72
N GLY A 100 -7.92 -23.93 9.28
CA GLY A 100 -7.59 -22.55 8.92
C GLY A 100 -7.02 -21.76 10.09
N PHE A 101 -7.63 -21.89 11.27
CA PHE A 101 -7.19 -21.26 12.51
C PHE A 101 -5.78 -21.69 12.89
N ILE A 102 -5.50 -23.00 12.96
CA ILE A 102 -4.18 -23.52 13.36
C ILE A 102 -3.11 -23.08 12.36
N LYS A 103 -3.38 -23.20 11.04
CA LYS A 103 -2.46 -22.75 9.98
C LYS A 103 -2.15 -21.26 10.11
N ALA A 104 -3.17 -20.43 10.29
CA ALA A 104 -3.01 -18.99 10.46
C ALA A 104 -2.24 -18.63 11.74
N PHE A 105 -2.46 -19.37 12.83
CA PHE A 105 -1.80 -19.10 14.11
C PHE A 105 -0.32 -19.37 14.03
N VAL A 106 0.05 -20.55 13.51
CA VAL A 106 1.46 -20.94 13.35
C VAL A 106 2.18 -19.97 12.41
N VAL A 107 1.58 -19.62 11.27
CA VAL A 107 2.18 -18.68 10.31
C VAL A 107 2.29 -17.28 10.90
N GLY A 108 1.21 -16.75 11.50
CA GLY A 108 1.18 -15.41 12.10
C GLY A 108 2.17 -15.27 13.25
N PHE A 109 2.25 -16.28 14.12
CA PHE A 109 3.23 -16.33 15.20
C PHE A 109 4.66 -16.36 14.65
N SER A 110 4.94 -17.25 13.70
CA SER A 110 6.28 -17.42 13.12
C SER A 110 6.77 -16.15 12.43
N VAL A 111 5.91 -15.53 11.60
CA VAL A 111 6.26 -14.29 10.90
C VAL A 111 6.52 -13.16 11.89
N LYS A 112 5.62 -12.93 12.84
CA LYS A 112 5.80 -11.85 13.82
C LYS A 112 7.04 -12.06 14.68
N TYR A 113 7.29 -13.31 15.09
CA TYR A 113 8.50 -13.66 15.80
C TYR A 113 9.77 -13.40 14.98
N LEU A 114 9.80 -13.84 13.72
CA LEU A 114 10.95 -13.62 12.82
C LEU A 114 11.21 -12.13 12.56
N ILE A 115 10.16 -11.33 12.36
CA ILE A 115 10.30 -9.87 12.17
C ILE A 115 10.91 -9.21 13.41
N GLY A 116 10.55 -9.66 14.61
CA GLY A 116 11.18 -9.16 15.84
C GLY A 116 12.64 -9.61 15.99
N VAL A 117 12.93 -10.87 15.65
CA VAL A 117 14.25 -11.49 15.89
C VAL A 117 15.28 -11.06 14.85
N LEU A 118 14.90 -10.89 13.59
CA LEU A 118 15.83 -10.60 12.49
C LEU A 118 16.68 -9.34 12.74
N PRO A 119 16.11 -8.18 13.16
CA PRO A 119 16.91 -7.00 13.49
C PRO A 119 17.80 -7.23 14.73
N ALA A 120 17.32 -7.96 15.74
CA ALA A 120 18.10 -8.26 16.94
C ALA A 120 19.29 -9.19 16.65
N LEU A 121 19.13 -10.10 15.69
CA LEU A 121 20.16 -11.01 15.20
C LEU A 121 21.19 -10.27 14.35
N LEU A 122 20.74 -9.44 13.39
CA LEU A 122 21.61 -8.61 12.55
C LEU A 122 22.44 -7.61 13.38
N MET A 123 21.87 -7.05 14.45
CA MET A 123 22.59 -6.16 15.38
C MET A 123 23.45 -6.91 16.40
N GLY A 124 23.54 -8.24 16.34
CA GLY A 124 24.32 -9.06 17.28
C GLY A 124 23.86 -9.00 18.74
N LYS A 125 22.71 -8.38 19.02
CA LYS A 125 22.17 -8.20 20.38
C LYS A 125 21.71 -9.53 21.00
N VAL A 126 21.30 -10.47 20.16
CA VAL A 126 20.90 -11.83 20.55
C VAL A 126 22.02 -12.58 21.28
N PHE A 127 23.26 -12.49 20.77
CA PHE A 127 24.41 -13.17 21.37
C PHE A 127 24.79 -12.58 22.74
N LYS A 128 24.52 -11.29 22.95
CA LYS A 128 24.80 -10.60 24.23
C LYS A 128 23.67 -10.77 25.26
N ARG A 129 22.42 -10.96 24.82
CA ARG A 129 21.23 -11.09 25.69
C ARG A 129 20.23 -12.09 25.10
N PRO A 130 20.35 -13.40 25.42
CA PRO A 130 19.45 -14.43 24.89
C PRO A 130 18.02 -14.32 25.43
N SER A 131 17.81 -13.62 26.55
CA SER A 131 16.49 -13.33 27.12
C SER A 131 15.55 -12.59 26.16
N ILE A 132 16.10 -11.88 25.17
CA ILE A 132 15.35 -11.20 24.11
C ILE A 132 14.52 -12.20 23.29
N LEU A 133 15.03 -13.40 23.00
CA LEU A 133 14.26 -14.40 22.23
C LEU A 133 12.99 -14.83 22.98
N LYS A 134 13.12 -15.12 24.29
CA LYS A 134 11.97 -15.48 25.12
C LYS A 134 10.98 -14.33 25.25
N GLN A 135 11.47 -13.09 25.35
CA GLN A 135 10.63 -11.90 25.42
C GLN A 135 9.85 -11.67 24.11
N LEU A 136 10.49 -11.88 22.96
CA LEU A 136 9.87 -11.76 21.64
C LEU A 136 8.90 -12.91 21.32
N ALA A 137 9.14 -14.12 21.85
CA ALA A 137 8.19 -15.23 21.82
C ALA A 137 7.07 -15.08 22.87
N GLY A 138 6.96 -13.91 23.52
CA GLY A 138 6.05 -13.67 24.62
C GLY A 138 4.60 -13.44 24.22
N LYS A 139 3.83 -12.99 25.22
CA LYS A 139 2.37 -12.80 25.14
C LYS A 139 1.92 -11.89 23.99
N ASP A 140 2.70 -10.88 23.62
CA ASP A 140 2.35 -9.96 22.53
C ASP A 140 2.32 -10.65 21.16
N THR A 141 3.27 -11.55 20.90
CA THR A 141 3.34 -12.32 19.66
C THR A 141 2.20 -13.34 19.59
N ALA A 142 1.92 -14.02 20.70
CA ALA A 142 0.81 -14.94 20.81
C ALA A 142 -0.56 -14.25 20.63
N MET A 143 -0.79 -13.09 21.28
CA MET A 143 -2.05 -12.34 21.17
C MET A 143 -2.29 -11.81 19.76
N PHE A 144 -1.23 -11.37 19.08
CA PHE A 144 -1.33 -10.97 17.68
C PHE A 144 -1.67 -12.15 16.76
N ALA A 145 -0.99 -13.29 16.92
CA ALA A 145 -1.29 -14.50 16.17
C ALA A 145 -2.73 -14.98 16.43
N LEU A 146 -3.20 -14.88 17.68
CA LEU A 146 -4.56 -15.20 18.09
C LEU A 146 -5.57 -14.29 17.40
N PHE A 147 -5.33 -12.97 17.39
CA PHE A 147 -6.14 -12.01 16.64
C PHE A 147 -6.27 -12.41 15.16
N LEU A 148 -5.13 -12.58 14.47
CA LEU A 148 -5.10 -12.89 13.04
C LEU A 148 -5.82 -14.21 12.71
N SER A 149 -5.64 -15.22 13.55
CA SER A 149 -6.25 -16.54 13.36
C SER A 149 -7.74 -16.51 13.62
N THR A 150 -8.17 -15.76 14.64
CA THR A 150 -9.57 -15.56 14.96
C THR A 150 -10.27 -14.80 13.83
N PHE A 151 -9.64 -13.75 13.28
CA PHE A 151 -10.14 -13.04 12.10
C PHE A 151 -10.42 -13.99 10.93
N LEU A 152 -9.41 -14.77 10.53
CA LEU A 152 -9.51 -15.65 9.37
C LEU A 152 -10.50 -16.81 9.58
N SER A 153 -10.50 -17.42 10.77
CA SER A 153 -11.40 -18.52 11.10
C SER A 153 -12.84 -18.05 11.24
N SER A 154 -13.08 -16.93 11.93
CA SER A 154 -14.43 -16.37 12.08
C SER A 154 -14.98 -15.93 10.72
N TYR A 155 -14.18 -15.29 9.86
CA TYR A 155 -14.59 -14.96 8.50
C TYR A 155 -15.09 -16.19 7.73
N LYS A 156 -14.30 -17.28 7.71
CA LYS A 156 -14.69 -18.54 7.05
C LYS A 156 -15.95 -19.14 7.68
N GLY A 157 -16.04 -19.16 9.01
CA GLY A 157 -17.19 -19.70 9.74
C GLY A 157 -18.48 -18.94 9.47
N ILE A 158 -18.43 -17.61 9.57
CA ILE A 158 -19.57 -16.72 9.31
C ILE A 158 -19.98 -16.80 7.85
N LEU A 159 -19.04 -16.86 6.91
CA LEU A 159 -19.36 -17.03 5.49
C LEU A 159 -20.08 -18.36 5.20
N CYS A 160 -19.61 -19.46 5.80
CA CYS A 160 -20.27 -20.77 5.70
C CYS A 160 -21.67 -20.74 6.32
N LEU A 161 -21.85 -20.04 7.44
CA LEU A 161 -23.15 -19.86 8.07
C LEU A 161 -24.10 -19.05 7.19
N MET A 162 -23.64 -17.90 6.67
CA MET A 162 -24.42 -17.00 5.82
C MET A 162 -24.85 -17.66 4.50
N ARG A 163 -24.02 -18.54 3.93
CA ARG A 163 -24.37 -19.33 2.74
C ARG A 163 -25.52 -20.31 2.95
N ARG A 164 -25.83 -20.67 4.20
CA ARG A 164 -27.03 -21.47 4.53
C ARG A 164 -28.32 -20.65 4.46
N TYR A 165 -28.24 -19.33 4.64
CA TYR A 165 -29.39 -18.44 4.67
C TYR A 165 -29.55 -17.61 3.39
N SER A 166 -28.46 -17.26 2.71
CA SER A 166 -28.45 -16.36 1.55
C SER A 166 -27.60 -16.92 0.42
N LYS A 167 -28.13 -16.85 -0.82
CA LYS A 167 -27.42 -17.21 -2.06
C LYS A 167 -26.48 -16.11 -2.57
N SER A 168 -26.51 -14.92 -1.98
CA SER A 168 -25.70 -13.77 -2.43
C SER A 168 -24.31 -13.79 -1.79
N ASP A 169 -23.35 -14.42 -2.47
CA ASP A 169 -21.96 -14.52 -1.99
C ASP A 169 -21.29 -13.16 -1.76
N ARG A 170 -21.69 -12.11 -2.50
CA ARG A 170 -21.15 -10.75 -2.34
C ARG A 170 -21.55 -10.14 -0.99
N LEU A 171 -22.84 -10.16 -0.68
CA LEU A 171 -23.37 -9.65 0.59
C LEU A 171 -22.88 -10.48 1.77
N ASN A 172 -22.88 -11.81 1.60
CA ASN A 172 -22.39 -12.73 2.63
C ASN A 172 -20.92 -12.46 2.97
N SER A 173 -20.07 -12.22 1.98
CA SER A 173 -18.65 -11.91 2.18
C SER A 173 -18.43 -10.57 2.89
N PHE A 174 -19.24 -9.56 2.56
CA PHE A 174 -19.19 -8.26 3.21
C PHE A 174 -19.57 -8.35 4.69
N VAL A 175 -20.71 -8.97 5.00
CA VAL A 175 -21.18 -9.16 6.38
C VAL A 175 -20.19 -10.02 7.18
N ALA A 176 -19.68 -11.10 6.60
CA ALA A 176 -18.69 -11.96 7.24
C ALA A 176 -17.41 -11.19 7.58
N GLY A 177 -16.92 -10.34 6.66
CA GLY A 177 -15.75 -9.49 6.91
C GLY A 177 -16.00 -8.48 8.03
N SER A 178 -17.15 -7.81 8.03
CA SER A 178 -17.51 -6.82 9.04
C SER A 178 -17.59 -7.42 10.45
N ILE A 179 -18.22 -8.59 10.60
CA ILE A 179 -18.33 -9.28 11.89
C ILE A 179 -16.96 -9.84 12.31
N ALA A 180 -16.21 -10.46 11.40
CA ALA A 180 -14.88 -10.99 11.69
C ALA A 180 -13.89 -9.89 12.12
N GLY A 181 -14.05 -8.66 11.63
CA GLY A 181 -13.23 -7.50 12.00
C GLY A 181 -13.21 -7.20 13.51
N ALA A 182 -14.25 -7.59 14.26
CA ALA A 182 -14.29 -7.44 15.71
C ALA A 182 -13.18 -8.23 16.45
N SER A 183 -12.60 -9.24 15.80
CA SER A 183 -11.43 -9.97 16.32
C SER A 183 -10.22 -9.07 16.61
N LEU A 184 -10.14 -7.88 16.00
CA LEU A 184 -9.08 -6.91 16.27
C LEU A 184 -9.06 -6.43 17.73
N LEU A 185 -10.16 -6.58 18.48
CA LEU A 185 -10.22 -6.31 19.91
C LEU A 185 -9.33 -7.24 20.74
N ILE A 186 -8.96 -8.41 20.20
CA ILE A 186 -8.02 -9.36 20.83
C ILE A 186 -6.60 -8.77 20.90
N ASP A 187 -6.24 -7.91 19.94
CA ASP A 187 -4.93 -7.26 19.95
C ASP A 187 -4.81 -6.27 21.11
N ARG A 188 -3.85 -6.55 22.00
CA ARG A 188 -3.60 -5.76 23.22
C ARG A 188 -2.86 -4.45 22.95
N ASP A 189 -2.11 -4.36 21.86
CA ASP A 189 -1.33 -3.17 21.55
C ASP A 189 -2.22 -2.11 20.89
N LYS A 190 -2.55 -1.07 21.65
CA LYS A 190 -3.40 0.04 21.17
C LYS A 190 -2.80 0.74 19.96
N ARG A 191 -1.47 0.92 19.91
CA ARG A 191 -0.81 1.63 18.80
C ARG A 191 -0.88 0.79 17.53
N ARG A 192 -0.49 -0.49 17.61
CA ARG A 192 -0.60 -1.43 16.50
C ARG A 192 -2.03 -1.57 16.00
N ARG A 193 -3.01 -1.63 16.91
CA ARG A 193 -4.43 -1.65 16.57
C ARG A 193 -4.85 -0.41 15.79
N GLN A 194 -4.47 0.79 16.25
CA GLN A 194 -4.76 2.05 15.54
C GLN A 194 -4.12 2.07 14.14
N SER A 195 -2.87 1.63 14.01
CA SER A 195 -2.19 1.54 12.71
C SER A 195 -2.89 0.56 11.76
N ILE A 196 -3.29 -0.62 12.24
CA ILE A 196 -4.06 -1.60 11.45
C ILE A 196 -5.40 -1.00 11.02
N MET A 197 -6.14 -0.36 11.92
CA MET A 197 -7.43 0.26 11.60
C MET A 197 -7.29 1.34 10.52
N LEU A 198 -6.34 2.26 10.70
CA LEU A 198 -6.11 3.35 9.77
C LEU A 198 -5.68 2.84 8.39
N TYR A 199 -4.77 1.85 8.36
CA TYR A 199 -4.33 1.23 7.12
C TYR A 199 -5.46 0.48 6.40
N LEU A 200 -6.24 -0.34 7.10
CA LEU A 200 -7.35 -1.07 6.49
C LEU A 200 -8.44 -0.12 6.01
N LEU A 201 -8.73 0.95 6.75
CA LEU A 201 -9.70 1.97 6.35
C LEU A 201 -9.25 2.69 5.08
N THR A 202 -8.00 3.17 5.04
CA THR A 202 -7.46 3.85 3.86
C THR A 202 -7.43 2.94 2.64
N ARG A 203 -7.04 1.66 2.79
CA ARG A 203 -7.14 0.65 1.73
C ARG A 203 -8.57 0.38 1.29
N ALA A 204 -9.52 0.30 2.22
CA ALA A 204 -10.92 0.11 1.90
C ALA A 204 -11.48 1.28 1.08
N ILE A 205 -11.17 2.52 1.46
CA ILE A 205 -11.53 3.73 0.71
C ILE A 205 -10.88 3.69 -0.68
N GLN A 206 -9.59 3.36 -0.77
CA GLN A 206 -8.86 3.25 -2.04
C GLN A 206 -9.52 2.25 -2.99
N PHE A 207 -9.80 1.03 -2.52
CA PHE A 207 -10.43 -0.01 -3.34
C PHE A 207 -11.87 0.33 -3.72
N THR A 208 -12.63 0.91 -2.80
CA THR A 208 -14.01 1.36 -3.07
C THR A 208 -14.02 2.46 -4.13
N GLY A 209 -13.15 3.46 -4.00
CA GLY A 209 -13.00 4.52 -5.00
C GLY A 209 -12.60 3.98 -6.38
N ALA A 210 -11.60 3.09 -6.44
CA ALA A 210 -11.19 2.45 -7.68
C ALA A 210 -12.31 1.61 -8.32
N TRP A 211 -13.07 0.86 -7.50
CA TRP A 211 -14.21 0.09 -7.97
C TRP A 211 -15.32 1.00 -8.51
N LEU A 212 -15.68 2.07 -7.80
CA LEU A 212 -16.68 3.04 -8.24
C LEU A 212 -16.28 3.69 -9.57
N MET A 213 -15.03 4.12 -9.70
CA MET A 213 -14.49 4.68 -10.95
C MET A 213 -14.54 3.68 -12.09
N LYS A 214 -14.24 2.40 -11.82
CA LYS A 214 -14.36 1.32 -12.81
C LYS A 214 -15.82 1.09 -13.23
N GLN A 215 -16.75 1.02 -12.29
CA GLN A 215 -18.18 0.86 -12.60
C GLN A 215 -18.69 2.04 -13.43
N TRP A 216 -18.33 3.26 -13.04
CA TRP A 216 -18.66 4.47 -13.78
C TRP A 216 -18.09 4.43 -15.20
N ALA A 217 -16.82 4.04 -15.38
CA ALA A 217 -16.20 3.90 -16.71
C ALA A 217 -16.88 2.84 -17.58
N ILE A 218 -17.27 1.69 -17.01
CA ILE A 218 -18.02 0.64 -17.72
C ILE A 218 -19.37 1.17 -18.17
N GLN A 219 -20.11 1.84 -17.28
CA GLN A 219 -21.42 2.42 -17.62
C GLN A 219 -21.33 3.50 -18.69
N ARG A 220 -20.28 4.33 -18.69
CA ARG A 220 -20.04 5.33 -19.74
C ARG A 220 -19.74 4.68 -21.08
N LYS A 221 -18.83 3.70 -21.12
CA LYS A 221 -18.52 2.95 -22.35
C LYS A 221 -19.74 2.21 -22.90
N ALA A 222 -20.55 1.60 -22.04
CA ALA A 222 -21.78 0.92 -22.44
C ALA A 222 -22.78 1.91 -23.08
N ARG A 223 -22.90 3.13 -22.57
CA ARG A 223 -23.72 4.18 -23.17
C ARG A 223 -23.17 4.65 -24.52
N GLN A 224 -21.87 4.95 -24.60
CA GLN A 224 -21.23 5.34 -25.87
C GLN A 224 -21.36 4.25 -26.95
N ASN A 225 -21.24 2.97 -26.58
CA ASN A 225 -21.41 1.87 -27.51
C ASN A 225 -22.85 1.78 -28.04
N LYS A 226 -23.86 2.07 -27.22
CA LYS A 226 -25.27 2.12 -27.66
C LYS A 226 -25.50 3.27 -28.65
N GLU A 227 -25.04 4.48 -28.32
CA GLU A 227 -25.16 5.64 -29.21
C GLU A 227 -24.42 5.40 -30.55
N LEU A 228 -23.26 4.73 -30.50
CA LEU A 228 -22.51 4.33 -31.69
C LEU A 228 -23.26 3.29 -32.53
N GLN A 229 -23.89 2.31 -31.90
CA GLN A 229 -24.73 1.30 -32.58
C GLN A 229 -25.93 1.96 -33.27
N GLU A 230 -26.63 2.85 -32.59
CA GLU A 230 -27.77 3.60 -33.17
C GLU A 230 -27.33 4.46 -34.36
N LEU A 231 -26.16 5.12 -34.26
CA LEU A 231 -25.64 5.92 -35.36
C LEU A 231 -25.25 5.05 -36.56
N LYS A 232 -24.65 3.88 -36.30
CA LYS A 232 -24.31 2.89 -37.34
C LYS A 232 -25.55 2.39 -38.07
N GLU A 233 -26.60 2.02 -37.34
CA GLU A 233 -27.87 1.56 -37.92
C GLU A 233 -28.60 2.63 -38.73
N LYS A 234 -28.44 3.91 -38.39
CA LYS A 234 -28.97 5.02 -39.19
C LYS A 234 -28.21 5.19 -40.50
N VAL A 235 -26.88 5.17 -40.43
CA VAL A 235 -26.02 5.24 -41.61
C VAL A 235 -26.22 4.04 -42.54
N ASP A 236 -26.39 2.83 -41.99
CA ASP A 236 -26.65 1.62 -42.76
C ASP A 236 -28.02 1.69 -43.48
N ARG A 237 -29.00 2.42 -42.94
CA ARG A 237 -30.34 2.61 -43.54
C ARG A 237 -30.41 3.75 -44.55
N GLU A 238 -29.83 4.90 -44.23
CA GLU A 238 -30.02 6.15 -44.99
C GLU A 238 -28.80 6.51 -45.86
N GLY A 239 -27.68 5.79 -45.70
CA GLY A 239 -26.40 6.16 -46.28
C GLY A 239 -25.77 7.38 -45.58
N PHE A 240 -24.62 7.82 -46.06
CA PHE A 240 -24.03 9.08 -45.62
C PHE A 240 -24.64 10.24 -46.40
N ALA A 241 -25.00 11.32 -45.71
CA ALA A 241 -25.45 12.54 -46.37
C ALA A 241 -24.34 13.11 -47.30
N PRO A 242 -24.70 13.69 -48.46
CA PRO A 242 -23.72 14.25 -49.38
C PRO A 242 -22.90 15.36 -48.68
N GLY A 243 -21.57 15.19 -48.66
CA GLY A 243 -20.63 16.13 -48.01
C GLY A 243 -20.29 15.83 -46.55
N GLN A 244 -20.90 14.82 -45.90
CA GLN A 244 -20.49 14.42 -44.55
C GLN A 244 -19.23 13.53 -44.57
N PRO A 245 -18.31 13.71 -43.59
CA PRO A 245 -17.19 12.81 -43.43
C PRO A 245 -17.70 11.39 -43.11
N ARG A 246 -17.11 10.36 -43.75
CA ARG A 246 -17.45 8.94 -43.56
C ARG A 246 -16.92 8.40 -42.21
N GLN A 247 -17.25 9.08 -41.12
CA GLN A 247 -16.85 8.73 -39.77
C GLN A 247 -18.04 8.86 -38.81
N LEU A 248 -18.25 7.83 -38.01
CA LEU A 248 -19.27 7.82 -36.96
C LEU A 248 -18.75 8.62 -35.75
N ILE A 249 -19.16 9.89 -35.65
CA ILE A 249 -18.75 10.77 -34.55
C ILE A 249 -19.82 10.72 -33.45
N VAL A 250 -19.47 10.07 -32.33
CA VAL A 250 -20.31 10.10 -31.11
C VAL A 250 -20.12 11.44 -30.40
N LYS A 251 -21.21 12.12 -30.08
CA LYS A 251 -21.19 13.43 -29.39
C LYS A 251 -20.65 13.24 -27.97
N LYS A 252 -19.52 13.90 -27.66
CA LYS A 252 -18.93 13.89 -26.31
C LYS A 252 -19.84 14.58 -25.31
N ARG A 253 -20.04 13.98 -24.15
CA ARG A 253 -20.79 14.57 -23.03
C ARG A 253 -19.87 15.21 -21.99
N TRP A 254 -20.46 15.91 -21.02
CA TRP A 254 -19.75 16.55 -19.91
C TRP A 254 -18.96 15.55 -19.05
N ASP A 255 -19.48 14.33 -18.88
CA ASP A 255 -18.84 13.26 -18.11
C ASP A 255 -17.54 12.74 -18.78
N ASP A 256 -17.42 12.80 -20.11
CA ASP A 256 -16.17 12.49 -20.82
C ASP A 256 -15.08 13.55 -20.59
N HIS A 257 -15.47 14.82 -20.51
CA HIS A 257 -14.55 15.90 -20.16
C HIS A 257 -14.08 15.76 -18.72
N LEU A 258 -15.01 15.46 -17.81
CA LEU A 258 -14.70 15.18 -16.41
C LEU A 258 -13.76 13.98 -16.26
N ALA A 259 -13.99 12.89 -17.00
CA ALA A 259 -13.12 11.71 -16.96
C ALA A 259 -11.68 12.02 -17.37
N LYS A 260 -11.50 12.80 -18.46
CA LYS A 260 -10.17 13.25 -18.91
C LYS A 260 -9.51 14.16 -17.89
N PHE A 261 -10.28 15.09 -17.31
CA PHE A 261 -9.79 15.97 -16.26
C PHE A 261 -9.32 15.18 -15.04
N MET A 262 -10.14 14.25 -14.55
CA MET A 262 -9.80 13.39 -13.41
C MET A 262 -8.58 12.52 -13.69
N GLN A 263 -8.47 11.91 -14.88
CA GLN A 263 -7.31 11.09 -15.24
C GLN A 263 -5.99 11.90 -15.20
N ARG A 264 -6.06 13.19 -15.53
CA ARG A 264 -4.88 14.07 -15.55
C ARG A 264 -4.56 14.69 -14.19
N TRP A 265 -5.57 15.04 -13.41
CA TRP A 265 -5.40 15.90 -12.23
C TRP A 265 -5.82 15.28 -10.89
N ALA A 266 -6.36 14.05 -10.85
CA ALA A 266 -6.84 13.45 -9.61
C ALA A 266 -5.76 13.38 -8.52
N GLY A 267 -4.53 12.96 -8.86
CA GLY A 267 -3.43 12.89 -7.90
C GLY A 267 -3.08 14.26 -7.30
N VAL A 268 -3.07 15.31 -8.13
CA VAL A 268 -2.82 16.70 -7.71
C VAL A 268 -3.97 17.19 -6.82
N GLY A 269 -5.22 16.93 -7.20
CA GLY A 269 -6.39 17.32 -6.41
C GLY A 269 -6.39 16.68 -5.02
N VAL A 270 -6.11 15.38 -4.93
CA VAL A 270 -5.98 14.67 -3.65
C VAL A 270 -4.85 15.28 -2.80
N MET A 271 -3.71 15.59 -3.42
CA MET A 271 -2.59 16.22 -2.73
C MET A 271 -2.97 17.61 -2.17
N ILE A 272 -3.66 18.44 -2.95
CA ILE A 272 -4.08 19.78 -2.50
C ILE A 272 -5.02 19.66 -1.29
N LEU A 273 -6.04 18.81 -1.38
CA LEU A 273 -7.00 18.62 -0.30
C LEU A 273 -6.34 18.05 0.96
N ALA A 274 -5.46 17.06 0.82
CA ALA A 274 -4.73 16.47 1.94
C ALA A 274 -3.82 17.51 2.62
N ASN A 275 -3.06 18.29 1.86
CA ASN A 275 -2.19 19.32 2.44
C ASN A 275 -2.99 20.44 3.12
N ALA A 276 -4.12 20.86 2.55
CA ALA A 276 -4.98 21.85 3.18
C ALA A 276 -5.46 21.37 4.56
N GLN A 277 -5.90 20.12 4.65
CA GLN A 277 -6.32 19.51 5.91
C GLN A 277 -5.15 19.36 6.90
N ILE A 278 -3.98 18.91 6.44
CA ILE A 278 -2.80 18.72 7.29
C ILE A 278 -2.33 20.06 7.87
N ILE A 279 -2.25 21.11 7.05
CA ILE A 279 -1.85 22.44 7.49
C ILE A 279 -2.86 23.01 8.49
N PHE A 280 -4.16 22.81 8.24
CA PHE A 280 -5.21 23.21 9.18
C PHE A 280 -5.06 22.50 10.53
N ALA A 281 -4.92 21.17 10.52
CA ALA A 281 -4.69 20.39 11.74
C ALA A 281 -3.40 20.81 12.46
N PHE A 282 -2.32 21.06 11.71
CA PHE A 282 -1.04 21.48 12.26
C PHE A 282 -1.12 22.84 12.97
N LEU A 283 -1.84 23.81 12.40
CA LEU A 283 -1.93 25.16 12.97
C LEU A 283 -2.94 25.26 14.11
N PHE A 284 -4.10 24.62 13.99
CA PHE A 284 -5.22 24.84 14.91
C PHE A 284 -5.53 23.66 15.85
N HIS A 285 -5.19 22.43 15.44
CA HIS A 285 -5.54 21.20 16.17
C HIS A 285 -4.38 20.19 16.24
N PRO A 286 -3.18 20.58 16.72
CA PRO A 286 -2.01 19.70 16.74
C PRO A 286 -2.17 18.44 17.58
N GLU A 287 -3.08 18.46 18.57
CA GLU A 287 -3.43 17.31 19.40
C GLU A 287 -3.97 16.14 18.58
N THR A 288 -4.47 16.41 17.38
CA THR A 288 -4.96 15.39 16.44
C THR A 288 -3.83 14.69 15.68
N LEU A 289 -2.63 15.28 15.65
CA LEU A 289 -1.48 14.74 14.92
C LEU A 289 -0.64 13.81 15.82
N PRO A 290 -0.12 12.69 15.27
CA PRO A 290 0.88 11.89 15.96
C PRO A 290 2.11 12.75 16.32
N LYS A 291 2.66 12.60 17.53
CA LYS A 291 3.80 13.41 18.01
C LYS A 291 5.02 13.37 17.07
N ALA A 292 5.27 12.22 16.44
CA ALA A 292 6.35 12.06 15.47
C ALA A 292 6.09 12.90 14.21
N TYR A 293 4.85 12.92 13.72
CA TYR A 293 4.44 13.70 12.56
C TYR A 293 4.41 15.20 12.85
N ASP A 294 3.93 15.63 14.03
CA ASP A 294 4.01 17.04 14.47
C ASP A 294 5.47 17.51 14.55
N SER A 295 6.37 16.69 15.12
CA SER A 295 7.81 16.99 15.17
C SER A 295 8.44 17.08 13.78
N PHE A 296 8.00 16.23 12.84
CA PHE A 296 8.42 16.29 11.44
C PHE A 296 7.96 17.60 10.78
N LEU A 297 6.69 17.97 10.95
CA LEU A 297 6.14 19.21 10.39
C LEU A 297 6.84 20.45 10.95
N LEU A 298 7.10 20.52 12.26
CA LEU A 298 7.85 21.62 12.87
C LEU A 298 9.28 21.75 12.31
N THR A 299 9.88 20.62 11.91
CA THR A 299 11.24 20.61 11.33
C THR A 299 11.22 21.10 9.88
N HIS A 300 10.23 20.71 9.09
CA HIS A 300 10.09 21.05 7.68
C HIS A 300 9.35 22.36 7.41
N SER A 301 8.67 22.93 8.41
CA SER A 301 8.10 24.27 8.32
C SER A 301 9.15 25.40 8.46
N GLY A 302 10.43 25.04 8.67
CA GLY A 302 11.53 25.98 8.96
C GLY A 302 11.60 26.43 10.42
N TRP A 303 10.51 26.31 11.17
CA TRP A 303 10.40 26.88 12.52
C TRP A 303 11.34 26.27 13.54
N LYS A 304 11.57 24.95 13.51
CA LYS A 304 12.49 24.32 14.45
C LYS A 304 13.94 24.74 14.23
N HIS A 305 14.33 25.04 12.99
CA HIS A 305 15.66 25.53 12.66
C HIS A 305 15.84 26.98 13.13
N ASP A 306 14.83 27.81 12.90
CA ASP A 306 14.92 29.26 13.15
C ASP A 306 14.65 29.62 14.62
N PHE A 307 13.79 28.86 15.31
CA PHE A 307 13.31 29.19 16.66
C PHE A 307 13.64 28.12 17.71
N GLY A 308 14.20 26.97 17.31
CA GLY A 308 14.55 25.90 18.24
C GLY A 308 13.39 25.47 19.14
N GLY A 309 13.57 25.59 20.46
CA GLY A 309 12.55 25.25 21.46
C GLY A 309 11.31 26.14 21.43
N MET A 310 11.38 27.33 20.82
CA MET A 310 10.26 28.26 20.74
C MET A 310 9.31 28.00 19.56
N ALA A 311 9.62 27.04 18.68
CA ALA A 311 8.78 26.72 17.52
C ALA A 311 7.36 26.26 17.91
N ALA A 312 7.23 25.42 18.94
CA ALA A 312 5.93 24.94 19.40
C ALA A 312 5.12 26.03 20.14
N PRO A 313 5.69 26.80 21.08
CA PRO A 313 5.02 27.96 21.67
C PRO A 313 4.57 29.00 20.63
N LEU A 314 5.41 29.30 19.63
CA LEU A 314 5.08 30.23 18.55
C LEU A 314 3.88 29.74 17.74
N ARG A 315 3.87 28.44 17.39
CA ARG A 315 2.73 27.81 16.70
C ARG A 315 1.44 27.93 17.48
N GLN A 316 1.48 27.63 18.78
CA GLN A 316 0.32 27.71 19.66
C GLN A 316 -0.22 29.15 19.71
N ALA A 317 0.66 30.14 19.85
CA ALA A 317 0.25 31.54 19.84
C ALA A 317 -0.40 31.99 18.52
N ILE A 318 0.01 31.43 17.38
CA ILE A 318 -0.69 31.68 16.11
C ILE A 318 -2.13 31.18 16.18
N GLY A 319 -2.34 29.94 16.64
CA GLY A 319 -3.68 29.37 16.81
C GLY A 319 -4.55 30.18 17.76
N ASP A 320 -4.02 30.50 18.95
CA ASP A 320 -4.73 31.27 19.98
C ASP A 320 -5.08 32.69 19.50
N THR A 321 -4.16 33.34 18.77
CA THR A 321 -4.41 34.69 18.23
C THR A 321 -5.49 34.67 17.15
N VAL A 322 -5.51 33.67 16.26
CA VAL A 322 -6.57 33.52 15.27
C VAL A 322 -7.92 33.25 15.93
N ALA A 323 -7.95 32.37 16.95
CA ALA A 323 -9.16 32.08 17.70
C ALA A 323 -9.73 33.32 18.38
N ARG A 324 -8.86 34.12 19.03
CA ARG A 324 -9.24 35.40 19.64
C ARG A 324 -9.78 36.39 18.62
N LEU A 325 -9.08 36.61 17.52
CA LEU A 325 -9.53 37.52 16.45
C LEU A 325 -10.89 37.12 15.88
N SER A 326 -11.15 35.80 15.78
CA SER A 326 -12.43 35.27 15.31
C SER A 326 -13.57 35.50 16.30
N GLN A 327 -13.30 35.54 17.61
CA GLN A 327 -14.32 35.73 18.64
C GLN A 327 -14.61 37.22 18.91
N GLU A 328 -13.56 38.04 18.92
CA GLU A 328 -13.63 39.47 19.29
C GLU A 328 -13.95 40.39 18.09
N ASN A 329 -13.99 39.84 16.87
CA ASN A 329 -14.10 40.59 15.61
C ASN A 329 -13.06 41.72 15.50
N GLY A 330 -11.88 41.48 16.07
CA GLY A 330 -10.81 42.47 16.20
C GLY A 330 -10.10 42.76 14.87
N SER A 331 -9.40 43.89 14.82
CA SER A 331 -8.57 44.25 13.66
C SER A 331 -7.40 43.26 13.50
N ILE A 332 -7.25 42.72 12.29
CA ILE A 332 -6.10 41.88 11.89
C ILE A 332 -4.82 42.72 11.74
N ARG A 333 -4.96 44.05 11.65
CA ARG A 333 -3.87 45.00 11.42
C ARG A 333 -3.32 45.55 12.73
N MET A 334 -2.01 45.72 12.77
CA MET A 334 -1.33 46.40 13.86
C MET A 334 -1.31 47.92 13.65
N PRO A 335 -1.27 48.72 14.73
CA PRO A 335 -1.04 50.15 14.67
C PRO A 335 0.29 50.50 13.97
N LEU A 336 0.33 51.61 13.21
CA LEU A 336 1.50 51.98 12.38
C LEU A 336 2.66 52.58 13.19
N ASP A 337 2.37 53.04 14.40
CA ASP A 337 3.26 53.68 15.36
C ASP A 337 4.06 52.69 16.20
N THR A 338 3.56 51.46 16.37
CA THR A 338 4.19 50.42 17.19
C THR A 338 5.09 49.49 16.37
N THR A 339 6.16 48.98 16.98
CA THR A 339 6.94 47.90 16.39
C THR A 339 6.23 46.56 16.55
N SER A 340 6.51 45.60 15.66
CA SER A 340 5.95 44.25 15.81
C SER A 340 6.35 43.59 17.12
N ARG A 341 7.53 43.93 17.66
CA ARG A 341 8.00 43.41 18.93
C ARG A 341 7.17 43.92 20.11
N GLU A 342 6.95 45.23 20.19
CA GLU A 342 6.18 45.86 21.26
C GLU A 342 4.74 45.37 21.26
N TYR A 343 4.10 45.39 20.08
CA TYR A 343 2.70 44.96 19.96
C TYR A 343 2.51 43.49 20.38
N ILE A 344 3.40 42.59 19.95
CA ILE A 344 3.35 41.16 20.31
C ILE A 344 3.66 40.94 21.79
N ALA A 345 4.54 41.74 22.39
CA ALA A 345 4.86 41.65 23.82
C ALA A 345 3.64 41.97 24.69
N GLU A 346 2.86 42.97 24.30
CA GLU A 346 1.69 43.44 25.02
C GLU A 346 0.44 42.58 24.78
N ASN A 347 0.18 42.20 23.51
CA ASN A 347 -1.11 41.61 23.11
C ASN A 347 -1.09 40.10 22.89
N VAL A 348 0.09 39.46 22.83
CA VAL A 348 0.23 38.02 22.57
C VAL A 348 1.05 37.32 23.65
N SER A 349 2.36 37.60 23.72
CA SER A 349 3.24 37.06 24.75
C SER A 349 4.60 37.77 24.77
N PRO A 350 5.10 38.17 25.94
CA PRO A 350 6.43 38.78 26.06
C PRO A 350 7.55 37.81 25.66
N ASN A 351 7.37 36.50 25.88
CA ASN A 351 8.36 35.48 25.52
C ASN A 351 8.54 35.36 24.00
N ILE A 352 7.44 35.45 23.25
CA ILE A 352 7.47 35.36 21.78
C ILE A 352 8.07 36.63 21.17
N ALA A 353 7.80 37.79 21.77
CA ALA A 353 8.38 39.05 21.35
C ALA A 353 9.92 39.07 21.39
N THR A 354 10.56 38.24 22.23
CA THR A 354 12.03 38.15 22.28
C THR A 354 12.66 37.65 20.98
N ILE A 355 11.91 36.90 20.16
CA ILE A 355 12.36 36.35 18.88
C ILE A 355 12.33 37.41 17.78
N ILE A 356 11.50 38.45 17.94
CA ILE A 356 11.29 39.49 16.92
C ILE A 356 12.39 40.55 17.06
N PRO A 357 13.20 40.80 16.02
CA PRO A 357 14.14 41.91 16.00
C PRO A 357 13.44 43.27 16.20
N PRO A 358 14.03 44.19 16.98
CA PRO A 358 13.35 45.41 17.42
C PRO A 358 12.98 46.39 16.29
N LYS A 359 13.65 46.30 15.13
CA LYS A 359 13.43 47.22 13.99
C LYS A 359 12.38 46.75 13.00
N ILE A 360 11.81 45.56 13.18
CA ILE A 360 10.87 44.98 12.22
C ILE A 360 9.45 45.50 12.49
N ARG A 361 8.78 45.92 11.42
CA ARG A 361 7.40 46.40 11.43
C ARG A 361 6.59 45.64 10.40
N HIS A 362 5.55 44.97 10.87
CA HIS A 362 4.56 44.29 10.06
C HIS A 362 3.24 45.03 10.10
N ARG A 363 2.49 44.99 8.99
CA ARG A 363 1.14 45.55 8.92
C ARG A 363 0.08 44.66 9.57
N PHE A 364 0.33 43.35 9.64
CA PHE A 364 -0.62 42.35 10.12
C PHE A 364 -0.02 41.54 11.25
N ILE A 365 -0.83 41.22 12.27
CA ILE A 365 -0.41 40.45 13.46
C ILE A 365 0.16 39.09 13.03
N MET A 366 -0.52 38.42 12.09
CA MET A 366 -0.10 37.11 11.58
C MET A 366 1.23 37.13 10.85
N CYS A 367 1.58 38.24 10.18
CA CYS A 367 2.89 38.36 9.55
C CYS A 367 4.00 38.39 10.60
N ALA A 368 3.81 39.14 11.69
CA ALA A 368 4.76 39.19 12.80
C ALA A 368 4.96 37.84 13.49
N LEU A 369 3.92 37.00 13.56
CA LEU A 369 4.00 35.67 14.16
C LEU A 369 4.55 34.60 13.19
N GLN A 370 4.21 34.65 11.89
CA GLN A 370 4.61 33.63 10.93
C GLN A 370 6.04 33.78 10.40
N HIS A 371 6.55 35.01 10.33
CA HIS A 371 7.90 35.31 9.86
C HIS A 371 8.55 36.43 10.68
N PRO A 372 8.79 36.20 11.99
CA PRO A 372 9.28 37.23 12.91
C PRO A 372 10.65 37.82 12.55
N LEU A 373 11.49 37.08 11.80
CA LEU A 373 12.84 37.48 11.42
C LEU A 373 12.91 38.35 10.15
N ASP A 374 11.87 38.32 9.31
CA ASP A 374 11.85 38.98 8.02
C ASP A 374 10.76 40.04 7.96
N ALA A 375 11.10 41.26 7.56
CA ALA A 375 10.11 42.34 7.38
C ALA A 375 9.19 42.15 6.15
N SER A 376 9.57 41.27 5.21
CA SER A 376 8.83 41.03 3.96
C SER A 376 8.36 39.58 3.87
N CYS A 377 7.05 39.41 3.68
CA CYS A 377 6.42 38.09 3.50
C CYS A 377 7.00 37.35 2.28
N THR A 378 7.13 38.03 1.14
CA THR A 378 7.65 37.41 -0.10
C THR A 378 9.07 36.91 0.08
N ARG A 379 9.92 37.70 0.75
CA ARG A 379 11.30 37.29 1.02
C ARG A 379 11.35 36.05 1.91
N SER A 380 10.59 36.05 3.01
CA SER A 380 10.56 34.93 3.95
C SER A 380 10.02 33.64 3.32
N LYS A 381 8.97 33.72 2.50
CA LYS A 381 8.44 32.53 1.81
C LYS A 381 9.37 32.04 0.70
N ALA A 382 10.08 32.93 0.01
CA ALA A 382 11.05 32.55 -1.01
C ALA A 382 12.28 31.86 -0.42
N THR A 383 12.80 32.35 0.72
CA THR A 383 13.91 31.70 1.43
C THR A 383 13.49 30.33 1.94
N LEU A 384 12.33 30.23 2.59
CA LEU A 384 11.78 28.94 3.06
C LEU A 384 11.62 27.94 1.90
N PHE A 385 11.04 28.38 0.77
CA PHE A 385 10.89 27.52 -0.41
C PHE A 385 12.24 27.03 -0.93
N ARG A 386 13.22 27.92 -1.07
CA ARG A 386 14.56 27.57 -1.56
C ARG A 386 15.22 26.53 -0.66
N ASP A 387 15.18 26.76 0.65
CA ASP A 387 15.89 25.91 1.61
C ASP A 387 15.25 24.53 1.72
N GLU A 388 13.91 24.44 1.74
CA GLU A 388 13.20 23.15 1.73
C GLU A 388 13.28 22.45 0.37
N TYR A 389 13.28 23.18 -0.75
CA TYR A 389 13.49 22.60 -2.07
C TYR A 389 14.86 21.93 -2.18
N LEU A 390 15.92 22.60 -1.72
CA LEU A 390 17.27 22.03 -1.70
C LEU A 390 17.37 20.83 -0.75
N ARG A 391 16.68 20.87 0.39
CA ARG A 391 16.63 19.75 1.34
C ARG A 391 15.89 18.55 0.76
N ALA A 392 14.74 18.77 0.13
CA ALA A 392 13.98 17.73 -0.57
C ALA A 392 14.84 17.12 -1.68
N LEU A 393 15.53 17.94 -2.47
CA LEU A 393 16.43 17.49 -3.54
C LEU A 393 17.57 16.62 -2.99
N LYS A 394 18.19 17.01 -1.88
CA LYS A 394 19.24 16.21 -1.20
C LYS A 394 18.75 14.85 -0.72
N LEU A 395 17.47 14.69 -0.38
CA LEU A 395 16.89 13.40 0.00
C LEU A 395 16.48 12.57 -1.23
N TYR A 396 15.84 13.22 -2.20
CA TYR A 396 15.20 12.55 -3.34
C TYR A 396 16.18 12.13 -4.43
N VAL A 397 17.25 12.91 -4.65
CA VAL A 397 18.26 12.60 -5.68
C VAL A 397 19.03 11.34 -5.34
N PRO A 398 19.62 11.17 -4.13
CA PRO A 398 20.28 9.93 -3.77
C PRO A 398 19.32 8.74 -3.81
N LEU A 399 18.08 8.89 -3.33
CA LEU A 399 17.12 7.79 -3.32
C LEU A 399 16.80 7.30 -4.75
N ASN A 400 16.52 8.22 -5.69
CA ASN A 400 16.19 7.86 -7.06
C ASN A 400 17.40 7.41 -7.88
N VAL A 401 18.56 8.05 -7.70
CA VAL A 401 19.79 7.64 -8.37
C VAL A 401 20.23 6.27 -7.85
N THR A 402 20.24 6.07 -6.53
CA THR A 402 20.56 4.78 -5.91
C THR A 402 19.59 3.71 -6.38
N TYR A 403 18.28 3.97 -6.38
CA TYR A 403 17.29 3.00 -6.88
C TYR A 403 17.50 2.65 -8.35
N ARG A 404 17.77 3.64 -9.22
CA ARG A 404 18.05 3.41 -10.64
C ARG A 404 19.36 2.67 -10.87
N CYS A 405 20.43 3.03 -10.16
CA CYS A 405 21.72 2.35 -10.22
C CYS A 405 21.62 0.91 -9.72
N ILE A 406 20.95 0.68 -8.59
CA ILE A 406 20.70 -0.66 -8.06
C ILE A 406 19.90 -1.49 -9.07
N THR A 407 18.82 -0.94 -9.62
CA THR A 407 18.00 -1.65 -10.62
C THR A 407 18.80 -1.98 -11.89
N GLN A 408 19.63 -1.04 -12.37
CA GLN A 408 20.54 -1.23 -13.51
C GLN A 408 21.61 -2.29 -13.23
N VAL A 409 22.23 -2.28 -12.04
CA VAL A 409 23.22 -3.28 -11.63
C VAL A 409 22.58 -4.66 -11.49
N TYR A 410 21.38 -4.76 -10.93
CA TYR A 410 20.64 -6.02 -10.87
C TYR A 410 20.28 -6.54 -12.27
N LEU A 411 19.83 -5.67 -13.18
CA LEU A 411 19.60 -6.06 -14.57
C LEU A 411 20.89 -6.54 -15.24
N PHE A 412 22.00 -5.83 -15.05
CA PHE A 412 23.31 -6.18 -15.62
C PHE A 412 23.85 -7.50 -15.08
N MET A 413 23.78 -7.72 -13.76
CA MET A 413 24.12 -9.00 -13.14
C MET A 413 23.22 -10.13 -13.63
N PHE A 414 21.92 -9.87 -13.82
CA PHE A 414 20.99 -10.84 -14.37
C PHE A 414 21.35 -11.21 -15.82
N THR A 415 21.70 -10.23 -16.65
CA THR A 415 22.19 -10.45 -18.03
C THR A 415 23.49 -11.24 -18.06
N ILE A 416 24.44 -10.93 -17.18
CA ILE A 416 25.70 -11.69 -17.06
C ILE A 416 25.43 -13.14 -16.63
N CYS A 417 24.57 -13.37 -15.64
CA CYS A 417 24.24 -14.73 -15.19
C CYS A 417 23.50 -15.53 -16.27
N THR A 418 22.63 -14.90 -17.07
CA THR A 418 21.98 -15.57 -18.21
C THR A 418 22.96 -15.83 -19.34
N PHE A 419 23.88 -14.89 -19.63
CA PHE A 419 24.91 -15.06 -20.66
C PHE A 419 25.94 -16.13 -20.28
N LEU A 420 26.43 -16.13 -19.03
CA LEU A 420 27.32 -17.18 -18.50
C LEU A 420 26.60 -18.54 -18.41
N GLY A 421 25.31 -18.56 -18.06
CA GLY A 421 24.49 -19.77 -18.12
C GLY A 421 24.35 -20.32 -19.54
N TYR A 422 24.12 -19.44 -20.52
CA TYR A 422 24.03 -19.79 -21.94
C TYR A 422 25.37 -20.25 -22.52
N VAL A 423 26.48 -19.63 -22.12
CA VAL A 423 27.85 -20.06 -22.49
C VAL A 423 28.21 -21.42 -21.86
N CYS A 424 27.80 -21.66 -20.60
CA CYS A 424 27.94 -22.98 -19.96
C CYS A 424 27.10 -24.07 -20.65
N GLU A 425 25.93 -23.75 -21.21
CA GLU A 425 25.10 -24.70 -21.95
C GLU A 425 25.57 -24.94 -23.39
N HIS A 426 26.32 -24.01 -24.02
CA HIS A 426 26.67 -24.08 -25.44
C HIS A 426 28.18 -24.10 -25.81
N GLY A 427 29.14 -24.09 -24.87
CA GLY A 427 30.54 -24.31 -25.25
C GLY A 427 31.56 -24.31 -24.11
N PHE A 428 32.29 -25.42 -23.99
CA PHE A 428 33.50 -25.63 -23.19
C PHE A 428 33.35 -25.76 -21.65
N CYS A 429 32.78 -26.88 -21.21
CA CYS A 429 33.23 -27.56 -19.98
C CYS A 429 32.85 -29.05 -19.94
N TYR A 430 33.18 -29.79 -21.01
CA TYR A 430 33.18 -31.25 -21.02
C TYR A 430 34.60 -31.79 -20.82
N THR A 431 35.34 -31.42 -19.77
CA THR A 431 36.54 -32.22 -19.38
C THR A 431 37.21 -31.97 -18.02
N LEU A 432 36.74 -31.11 -17.10
CA LEU A 432 37.55 -30.84 -15.88
C LEU A 432 36.81 -30.59 -14.56
N CYS A 433 35.53 -30.96 -14.43
CA CYS A 433 34.83 -30.89 -13.14
C CYS A 433 34.02 -32.16 -12.84
N SER A 434 34.59 -33.32 -13.19
CA SER A 434 34.25 -34.58 -12.52
C SER A 434 35.25 -34.72 -11.37
N SER A 435 34.74 -34.75 -10.14
CA SER A 435 35.43 -34.66 -8.84
C SER A 435 35.54 -33.23 -8.28
N THR A 436 35.08 -33.09 -7.03
CA THR A 436 35.40 -32.00 -6.08
C THR A 436 34.46 -30.80 -5.86
N PHE A 437 33.14 -30.85 -6.15
CA PHE A 437 32.20 -29.86 -5.55
C PHE A 437 30.85 -30.44 -5.12
N TYR A 438 30.91 -31.43 -4.23
CA TYR A 438 29.76 -31.94 -3.47
C TYR A 438 29.58 -31.16 -2.15
N ARG A 439 29.29 -29.85 -2.19
CA ARG A 439 28.76 -29.13 -1.00
C ARG A 439 28.28 -27.71 -1.31
N LYS A 440 27.07 -27.40 -0.82
CA LYS A 440 26.37 -26.10 -0.74
C LYS A 440 25.66 -25.61 -2.01
N ARG A 441 24.39 -26.00 -2.14
CA ARG A 441 23.39 -25.37 -3.03
C ARG A 441 22.10 -25.14 -2.24
N THR A 442 22.01 -24.02 -1.50
CA THR A 442 20.78 -23.64 -0.75
C THR A 442 20.52 -22.13 -0.67
N LEU A 443 21.30 -21.27 -1.33
CA LEU A 443 21.16 -19.79 -1.20
C LEU A 443 20.86 -19.03 -2.50
N LEU A 444 20.87 -19.69 -3.67
CA LEU A 444 20.67 -19.01 -4.96
C LEU A 444 19.23 -19.08 -5.51
N ASP A 445 18.40 -20.03 -5.09
CA ASP A 445 17.02 -20.16 -5.58
C ASP A 445 16.04 -19.14 -4.98
N VAL A 446 16.32 -18.61 -3.78
CA VAL A 446 15.45 -17.62 -3.12
C VAL A 446 15.59 -16.23 -3.77
N SER A 447 16.78 -15.89 -4.28
CA SER A 447 17.02 -14.64 -5.00
C SER A 447 16.39 -14.62 -6.40
N PHE A 448 16.31 -15.78 -7.07
CA PHE A 448 15.73 -15.87 -8.42
C PHE A 448 14.21 -15.69 -8.43
N ALA A 449 13.51 -16.20 -7.40
CA ALA A 449 12.05 -16.07 -7.29
C ALA A 449 11.59 -14.64 -6.91
N TRP A 450 12.40 -13.89 -6.16
CA TRP A 450 12.11 -12.49 -5.83
C TRP A 450 12.33 -11.55 -7.03
N CYS A 451 13.32 -11.84 -7.88
CA CYS A 451 13.61 -11.05 -9.08
C CYS A 451 12.50 -11.14 -10.15
N CYS A 452 11.92 -12.32 -10.41
CA CYS A 452 10.88 -12.48 -11.44
C CYS A 452 9.54 -11.80 -11.09
N GLY A 453 9.18 -11.70 -9.79
CA GLY A 453 7.96 -11.03 -9.36
C GLY A 453 8.03 -9.51 -9.54
N TRP A 454 9.17 -8.91 -9.19
CA TRP A 454 9.37 -7.46 -9.26
C TRP A 454 9.55 -6.95 -10.69
N CYS A 455 10.14 -7.78 -11.57
CA CYS A 455 10.33 -7.45 -12.99
C CYS A 455 8.99 -7.36 -13.76
N ASN A 456 7.97 -8.11 -13.35
CA ASN A 456 6.66 -8.11 -14.01
C ASN A 456 5.84 -6.83 -13.71
N ASP A 457 6.04 -6.23 -12.54
CA ASP A 457 5.38 -4.97 -12.15
C ASP A 457 6.04 -3.73 -12.81
N ILE A 458 7.36 -3.75 -13.01
CA ILE A 458 8.08 -2.68 -13.74
C ILE A 458 7.75 -2.71 -15.24
N PHE A 459 7.58 -3.89 -15.83
CA PHE A 459 7.21 -4.03 -17.25
C PHE A 459 5.76 -3.58 -17.54
N ARG A 460 4.85 -3.68 -16.56
CA ARG A 460 3.49 -3.13 -16.67
C ARG A 460 3.46 -1.60 -16.57
N SER A 461 4.34 -0.99 -15.77
CA SER A 461 4.42 0.46 -15.61
C SER A 461 4.96 1.17 -16.86
N THR A 462 5.85 0.54 -17.62
CA THR A 462 6.51 1.16 -18.80
C THR A 462 5.71 0.99 -20.09
N ARG A 463 4.80 0.02 -20.17
CA ARG A 463 3.91 -0.18 -21.33
C ARG A 463 2.65 0.71 -21.32
N SER A 464 2.42 1.47 -20.24
CA SER A 464 1.30 2.43 -20.13
C SER A 464 1.65 3.85 -20.62
N SER A 465 2.90 4.12 -20.96
CA SER A 465 3.38 5.44 -21.46
C SER A 465 3.70 5.43 -22.95
N ALA A 466 3.41 4.34 -23.64
CA ALA A 466 3.33 4.28 -25.10
C ALA A 466 2.04 3.53 -25.43
N TRP A 467 1.17 4.16 -26.22
CA TRP A 467 -0.25 3.85 -26.54
C TRP A 467 -1.30 4.56 -25.69
#